data_AF-A0A0P0VXJ0-F1
#
_entry.id   AF-A0A0P0VXJ0-F1
#
_cell.length_a   1.000
_cell.length_b   1.000
_cell.length_c   1.000
_cell.angle_alpha   90.00
_cell.angle_beta   90.00
_cell.angle_gamma   90.00
#
_symmetry.space_group_name_H-M   'P 1'
#
loop_
_entity.id
_entity.type
_entity.pdbx_description
1 polymer ?
#
loop_
_entity_poly.entity_id
_entity_poly.type
_entity_poly.pdbx_seq_one_letter_code
_entity_poly.pdbx_strand_id
1 'polypeptide(L)'
;MGLPSSGGPAHNASLGPARTWTSSLFARRAGDPSAAIAGFQRRLYGGHRRPDVPLAGGSLADSYAERRVEIPKSFVILEDILQHTLSNMHSIQESILFWQSNALRTNSQKAYFMIFQRGPRAFVATTCQTLAKLQNKGSPVQGLLDSASSMFSTKLAILTRMQHCLASFLAEVYNETDKRRSVLIRRSEQSLHSLFVALNNIFSNLEVELRNAGEV
;
A
#
# COMPACT_ATOMS: atom_id res chain seq x y z
N MET A 1 41.21 -60.94 -39.94
CA MET A 1 42.08 -60.01 -39.19
C MET A 1 41.54 -59.90 -37.78
N GLY A 2 42.28 -60.41 -36.79
CA GLY A 2 41.82 -60.49 -35.40
C GLY A 2 41.92 -59.12 -34.71
N LEU A 3 40.79 -58.65 -34.18
CA LEU A 3 40.74 -57.50 -33.29
C LEU A 3 40.91 -57.97 -31.83
N PRO A 4 41.72 -57.28 -31.02
CA PRO A 4 42.12 -57.73 -29.70
C PRO A 4 41.05 -57.43 -28.64
N SER A 5 40.72 -58.48 -27.89
CA SER A 5 39.94 -58.46 -26.65
C SER A 5 40.78 -57.85 -25.52
N SER A 6 40.55 -56.58 -25.19
CA SER A 6 41.12 -55.93 -24.00
C SER A 6 40.08 -55.93 -22.89
N GLY A 7 40.18 -56.92 -22.02
CA GLY A 7 39.47 -56.94 -20.73
C GLY A 7 40.13 -55.97 -19.76
N GLY A 8 39.30 -55.15 -19.11
CA GLY A 8 39.70 -54.30 -17.99
C GLY A 8 38.50 -54.07 -17.07
N PRO A 9 38.36 -54.86 -15.99
CA PRO A 9 37.32 -54.66 -15.00
C PRO A 9 37.82 -53.82 -13.81
N ALA A 10 36.83 -53.24 -13.11
CA ALA A 10 36.87 -52.74 -11.74
C ALA A 10 37.63 -51.43 -11.49
N HIS A 11 36.87 -50.36 -11.22
CA HIS A 11 37.04 -49.62 -9.97
C HIS A 11 35.70 -49.04 -9.52
N ASN A 12 35.19 -49.61 -8.45
CA ASN A 12 34.05 -49.15 -7.67
C ASN A 12 34.38 -47.78 -7.07
N ALA A 13 33.81 -46.70 -7.59
CA ALA A 13 33.84 -45.41 -6.91
C ALA A 13 32.77 -45.44 -5.81
N SER A 14 33.25 -45.51 -4.56
CA SER A 14 32.45 -45.54 -3.36
C SER A 14 31.57 -44.28 -3.26
N LEU A 15 30.28 -44.52 -3.02
CA LEU A 15 29.31 -43.51 -2.62
C LEU A 15 29.68 -43.02 -1.21
N GLY A 16 30.44 -41.93 -1.13
CA GLY A 16 30.71 -41.24 0.13
C GLY A 16 29.41 -40.69 0.73
N PRO A 17 29.17 -40.85 2.03
CA PRO A 17 27.90 -40.52 2.66
C PRO A 17 27.66 -39.01 2.67
N ALA A 18 26.42 -38.65 2.30
CA ALA A 18 25.90 -37.30 2.32
C ALA A 18 26.11 -36.67 3.70
N ARG A 19 27.00 -35.66 3.77
CA ARG A 19 27.17 -34.80 4.94
C ARG A 19 25.85 -34.09 5.22
N THR A 20 25.12 -34.58 6.20
CA THR A 20 23.97 -33.89 6.80
C THR A 20 24.47 -32.62 7.47
N TRP A 21 24.23 -31.47 6.85
CA TRP A 21 24.43 -30.17 7.47
C TRP A 21 23.41 -30.00 8.60
N THR A 22 23.81 -30.37 9.81
CA THR A 22 23.10 -30.01 11.04
C THR A 22 23.21 -28.50 11.24
N SER A 23 22.25 -27.76 10.67
CA SER A 23 22.10 -26.32 10.89
C SER A 23 21.54 -26.05 12.28
N SER A 24 22.40 -26.11 13.30
CA SER A 24 22.08 -25.75 14.69
C SER A 24 22.14 -24.23 14.96
N LEU A 25 22.15 -23.39 13.92
CA LEU A 25 22.24 -21.93 14.06
C LEU A 25 20.89 -21.19 14.20
N PHE A 26 19.76 -21.90 14.22
CA PHE A 26 18.43 -21.29 14.33
C PHE A 26 17.87 -21.20 15.76
N ALA A 27 18.72 -21.30 16.79
CA ALA A 27 18.30 -21.05 18.18
C ALA A 27 18.34 -19.54 18.57
N ARG A 28 18.50 -18.62 17.62
CA ARG A 28 18.54 -17.19 17.93
C ARG A 28 17.12 -16.66 18.14
N ARG A 29 16.69 -16.76 19.41
CA ARG A 29 15.70 -15.93 20.11
C ARG A 29 14.93 -15.03 19.16
N ALA A 30 13.81 -15.54 18.65
CA ALA A 30 12.81 -14.74 17.96
C ALA A 30 12.35 -13.65 18.93
N GLY A 31 13.00 -12.48 18.86
CA GLY A 31 12.44 -11.26 19.41
C GLY A 31 11.19 -11.00 18.59
N ASP A 32 10.04 -11.26 19.19
CA ASP A 32 8.75 -11.18 18.55
C ASP A 32 8.57 -9.79 17.92
N PRO A 33 8.60 -9.64 16.58
CA PRO A 33 8.41 -8.34 15.93
C PRO A 33 7.01 -7.79 16.20
N SER A 34 6.09 -8.64 16.67
CA SER A 34 4.79 -8.23 17.16
C SER A 34 4.90 -7.21 18.31
N ALA A 35 5.93 -7.28 19.17
CA ALA A 35 6.13 -6.29 20.23
C ALA A 35 6.54 -4.90 19.70
N ALA A 36 7.33 -4.82 18.64
CA ALA A 36 7.72 -3.54 18.02
C ALA A 36 6.53 -2.90 17.29
N ILE A 37 5.73 -3.72 16.59
CA ILE A 37 4.50 -3.27 15.93
C ILE A 37 3.45 -2.86 16.97
N ALA A 38 3.26 -3.66 18.02
CA ALA A 38 2.36 -3.35 19.13
C ALA A 38 2.82 -2.10 19.91
N GLY A 39 4.13 -1.86 20.03
CA GLY A 39 4.68 -0.62 20.60
C GLY A 39 4.37 0.61 19.76
N PHE A 40 4.45 0.48 18.43
CA PHE A 40 4.05 1.54 17.49
C PHE A 40 2.53 1.75 17.49
N GLN A 41 1.74 0.68 17.43
CA GLN A 41 0.28 0.76 17.55
C GLN A 41 -0.16 1.32 18.90
N ARG A 42 0.50 0.99 20.02
CA ARG A 42 0.17 1.56 21.32
C ARG A 42 0.54 3.06 21.40
N ARG A 43 1.53 3.56 20.65
CA ARG A 43 1.75 5.01 20.58
C ARG A 43 0.72 5.74 19.71
N LEU A 44 0.20 5.10 18.67
CA LEU A 44 -0.78 5.72 17.77
C LEU A 44 -2.23 5.56 18.26
N TYR A 45 -2.56 4.41 18.83
CA TYR A 45 -3.92 4.04 19.28
C TYR A 45 -4.05 3.93 20.80
N GLY A 46 -2.93 3.86 21.53
CA GLY A 46 -2.95 3.76 22.99
C GLY A 46 -3.24 5.11 23.62
N GLY A 47 -4.53 5.37 23.81
CA GLY A 47 -5.00 5.80 25.12
C GLY A 47 -4.87 7.28 25.46
N HIS A 48 -4.67 8.17 24.49
CA HIS A 48 -5.21 9.52 24.65
C HIS A 48 -6.54 9.59 23.90
N ARG A 49 -7.56 8.96 24.50
CA ARG A 49 -8.91 9.51 24.39
C ARG A 49 -8.80 10.93 24.92
N ARG A 50 -8.51 11.89 24.04
CA ARG A 50 -8.74 13.29 24.36
C ARG A 50 -10.21 13.34 24.78
N PRO A 51 -10.51 13.85 25.99
CA PRO A 51 -11.88 14.06 26.43
C PRO A 51 -12.60 14.73 25.28
N ASP A 52 -13.77 14.17 24.94
CA ASP A 52 -14.66 14.62 23.89
C ASP A 52 -14.53 16.14 23.73
N VAL A 53 -13.68 16.57 22.79
CA VAL A 53 -13.71 17.96 22.38
C VAL A 53 -15.07 18.00 21.72
N PRO A 54 -16.04 18.72 22.29
CA PRO A 54 -17.30 18.90 21.61
C PRO A 54 -16.86 19.51 20.29
N LEU A 55 -17.01 18.76 19.20
CA LEU A 55 -16.91 19.35 17.88
C LEU A 55 -18.03 20.38 17.89
N ALA A 56 -17.69 21.61 18.25
CA ALA A 56 -18.58 22.76 18.23
C ALA A 56 -18.90 23.17 16.78
N GLY A 57 -18.67 22.28 15.81
CA GLY A 57 -19.39 22.25 14.57
C GLY A 57 -20.67 21.49 14.85
N GLY A 58 -21.76 22.21 15.11
CA GLY A 58 -23.10 21.62 15.03
C GLY A 58 -23.16 20.81 13.75
N SER A 59 -23.61 19.56 13.85
CA SER A 59 -23.71 18.70 12.68
C SER A 59 -24.51 19.44 11.62
N LEU A 60 -24.20 19.24 10.34
CA LEU A 60 -25.09 19.71 9.26
C LEU A 60 -26.52 19.26 9.57
N ALA A 61 -26.69 18.06 10.12
CA ALA A 61 -27.96 17.56 10.63
C ALA A 61 -28.58 18.45 11.72
N ASP A 62 -27.82 18.94 12.71
CA ASP A 62 -28.32 19.85 13.76
C ASP A 62 -28.79 21.17 13.14
N SER A 63 -28.00 21.73 12.22
CA SER A 63 -28.35 22.98 11.54
C SER A 63 -29.61 22.88 10.66
N TYR A 64 -29.88 21.68 10.11
CA TYR A 64 -31.10 21.40 9.35
C TYR A 64 -32.29 21.03 10.25
N ALA A 65 -32.05 20.30 11.35
CA ALA A 65 -33.06 19.92 12.33
C ALA A 65 -33.62 21.16 13.04
N GLU A 66 -32.74 22.08 13.47
CA GLU A 66 -33.14 23.35 14.09
C GLU A 66 -34.01 24.18 13.13
N ARG A 67 -33.79 24.05 11.83
CA ARG A 67 -34.56 24.79 10.81
C ARG A 67 -35.80 24.03 10.31
N ARG A 68 -36.05 22.77 10.74
CA ARG A 68 -37.07 21.87 10.16
C ARG A 68 -36.97 21.76 8.63
N VAL A 69 -35.74 21.56 8.16
CA VAL A 69 -35.41 21.69 6.76
C VAL A 69 -35.04 20.31 6.20
N GLU A 70 -35.88 19.76 5.31
CA GLU A 70 -35.62 18.45 4.66
C GLU A 70 -34.32 18.48 3.87
N ILE A 71 -33.34 17.66 4.26
CA ILE A 71 -32.05 17.56 3.58
C ILE A 71 -32.27 17.04 2.15
N PRO A 72 -31.85 17.79 1.11
CA PRO A 72 -32.00 17.31 -0.26
C PRO A 72 -31.22 16.01 -0.44
N LYS A 73 -31.81 15.02 -1.12
CA LYS A 73 -31.21 13.69 -1.33
C LYS A 73 -29.79 13.74 -1.89
N SER A 74 -29.46 14.78 -2.65
CA SER A 74 -28.12 15.02 -3.18
C SER A 74 -27.03 15.19 -2.11
N PHE A 75 -27.36 15.75 -0.94
CA PHE A 75 -26.40 15.86 0.15
C PHE A 75 -26.11 14.52 0.80
N VAL A 76 -27.10 13.61 0.82
CA VAL A 76 -26.88 12.23 1.28
C VAL A 76 -25.89 11.52 0.37
N ILE A 77 -26.01 11.71 -0.95
CA ILE A 77 -25.05 11.16 -1.92
C ILE A 77 -23.66 11.79 -1.72
N LEU A 78 -23.59 13.10 -1.50
CA LEU A 78 -22.32 13.78 -1.25
C LEU A 78 -21.64 13.27 0.03
N GLU A 79 -22.41 13.10 1.11
CA GLU A 79 -21.92 12.54 2.37
C GLU A 79 -21.39 11.11 2.19
N ASP A 80 -22.10 10.27 1.44
CA ASP A 80 -21.66 8.91 1.10
C ASP A 80 -20.34 8.92 0.33
N ILE A 81 -20.19 9.77 -0.68
CA ILE A 81 -18.95 9.90 -1.45
C ILE A 81 -17.79 10.37 -0.57
N LEU A 82 -18.02 11.36 0.31
CA LEU A 82 -17.01 11.84 1.25
C LEU A 82 -16.58 10.73 2.21
N GLN A 83 -17.53 9.95 2.72
CA GLN A 83 -17.26 8.83 3.62
C GLN A 83 -16.46 7.72 2.93
N HIS A 84 -16.83 7.36 1.70
CA HIS A 84 -16.07 6.41 0.89
C HIS A 84 -14.66 6.93 0.58
N THR A 85 -14.51 8.22 0.32
CA THR A 85 -13.20 8.84 0.08
C THR A 85 -12.31 8.77 1.33
N LEU A 86 -12.85 9.08 2.51
CA LEU A 86 -12.14 8.96 3.79
C LEU A 86 -11.76 7.51 4.10
N SER A 87 -12.65 6.56 3.84
CA SER A 87 -12.36 5.13 3.97
C SER A 87 -11.22 4.69 3.04
N ASN A 88 -11.23 5.15 1.79
CA ASN A 88 -10.15 4.88 0.82
C ASN A 88 -8.82 5.49 1.28
N MET A 89 -8.82 6.71 1.84
CA MET A 89 -7.62 7.32 2.41
C MET A 89 -7.06 6.50 3.58
N HIS A 90 -7.92 5.95 4.44
CA HIS A 90 -7.49 5.07 5.52
C HIS A 90 -6.85 3.78 4.97
N SER A 91 -7.48 3.13 3.99
CA SER A 91 -6.94 1.94 3.33
C SER A 91 -5.59 2.21 2.64
N ILE A 92 -5.44 3.37 2.01
CA ILE A 92 -4.15 3.81 1.43
C ILE A 92 -3.11 4.01 2.55
N GLN A 93 -3.49 4.64 3.67
CA GLN A 93 -2.60 4.83 4.80
C GLN A 93 -2.11 3.50 5.38
N GLU A 94 -3.00 2.51 5.55
CA GLU A 94 -2.61 1.16 5.98
C GLU A 94 -1.64 0.51 4.99
N SER A 95 -1.89 0.69 3.69
CA SER A 95 -0.99 0.22 2.63
C SER A 95 0.39 0.90 2.69
N ILE A 96 0.44 2.22 2.92
CA ILE A 96 1.69 2.97 3.11
C ILE A 96 2.47 2.41 4.30
N LEU A 97 1.82 2.22 5.45
CA LEU A 97 2.44 1.66 6.65
C LEU A 97 2.96 0.24 6.41
N PHE A 98 2.22 -0.58 5.67
CA PHE A 98 2.66 -1.91 5.26
C PHE A 98 3.95 -1.85 4.42
N TRP A 99 4.00 -1.00 3.40
CA TRP A 99 5.19 -0.88 2.55
C TRP A 99 6.38 -0.26 3.28
N GLN A 100 6.15 0.71 4.17
CA GLN A 100 7.19 1.28 5.03
C GLN A 100 7.77 0.22 5.98
N SER A 101 6.91 -0.57 6.62
CA SER A 101 7.34 -1.69 7.49
C SER A 101 8.21 -2.69 6.73
N ASN A 102 7.84 -3.03 5.49
CA ASN A 102 8.65 -3.89 4.63
C ASN A 102 9.97 -3.24 4.20
N ALA A 103 9.98 -1.94 3.95
CA ALA A 103 11.18 -1.20 3.55
C ALA A 103 12.24 -1.12 4.67
N LEU A 104 11.82 -1.14 5.95
CA LEU A 104 12.72 -1.14 7.11
C LEU A 104 13.29 -2.53 7.47
N ARG A 105 12.85 -3.59 6.80
CA ARG A 105 13.32 -4.96 7.07
C ARG A 105 14.79 -5.16 6.71
N THR A 106 15.38 -6.19 7.30
CA THR A 106 16.76 -6.61 6.98
C THR A 106 16.89 -7.08 5.53
N ASN A 107 18.10 -7.03 4.98
CA ASN A 107 18.36 -7.44 3.60
C ASN A 107 17.93 -8.90 3.33
N SER A 108 18.14 -9.83 4.27
CA SER A 108 17.68 -11.21 4.13
C SER A 108 16.14 -11.31 4.08
N GLN A 109 15.43 -10.53 4.90
CA GLN A 109 13.97 -10.47 4.87
C GLN A 109 13.42 -9.83 3.58
N LYS A 110 14.11 -8.82 3.04
CA LYS A 110 13.77 -8.22 1.74
C LYS A 110 13.95 -9.21 0.60
N ALA A 111 15.07 -9.94 0.60
CA ALA A 111 15.31 -11.02 -0.36
C ALA A 111 14.25 -12.12 -0.24
N TYR A 112 13.90 -12.51 0.99
CA TYR A 112 12.83 -13.48 1.24
C TYR A 112 11.48 -13.01 0.70
N PHE A 113 11.10 -11.75 0.96
CA PHE A 113 9.87 -11.15 0.42
C PHE A 113 9.83 -11.24 -1.10
N MET A 114 10.93 -10.86 -1.75
CA MET A 114 11.03 -10.83 -3.21
C MET A 114 10.88 -12.21 -3.85
N ILE A 115 11.42 -13.24 -3.20
CA ILE A 115 11.37 -14.61 -3.71
C ILE A 115 10.02 -15.25 -3.37
N PHE A 116 9.58 -15.21 -2.11
CA PHE A 116 8.49 -16.09 -1.65
C PHE A 116 7.14 -15.42 -1.45
N GLN A 117 7.06 -14.10 -1.22
CA GLN A 117 5.81 -13.45 -0.79
C GLN A 117 5.06 -12.70 -1.91
N ARG A 118 5.66 -12.54 -3.09
CA ARG A 118 5.06 -11.80 -4.22
C ARG A 118 4.13 -12.63 -5.11
N GLY A 119 4.08 -13.93 -4.91
CA GLY A 119 3.32 -14.88 -5.74
C GLY A 119 4.17 -15.61 -6.80
N PRO A 120 3.61 -16.65 -7.43
CA PRO A 120 4.36 -17.63 -8.23
C PRO A 120 5.00 -17.04 -9.49
N ARG A 121 4.32 -16.13 -10.18
CA ARG A 121 4.87 -15.45 -11.36
C ARG A 121 6.10 -14.60 -11.01
N ALA A 122 6.03 -13.89 -9.88
CA ALA A 122 7.14 -13.07 -9.40
C ALA A 122 8.31 -13.96 -8.96
N PHE A 123 8.05 -15.08 -8.29
CA PHE A 123 9.08 -16.07 -7.95
C PHE A 123 9.85 -16.53 -9.19
N VAL A 124 9.14 -17.04 -10.21
CA VAL A 124 9.79 -17.53 -11.45
C VAL A 124 10.60 -16.42 -12.12
N ALA A 125 10.02 -15.22 -12.26
CA ALA A 125 10.70 -14.09 -12.88
C ALA A 125 11.97 -13.70 -12.10
N THR A 126 11.90 -13.64 -10.78
CA THR A 126 13.04 -13.32 -9.92
C THR A 126 14.11 -14.41 -9.99
N THR A 127 13.75 -15.69 -9.95
CA THR A 127 14.71 -16.81 -10.10
C THR A 127 15.43 -16.76 -11.46
N CYS A 128 14.71 -16.53 -12.56
CA CYS A 128 15.32 -16.36 -13.88
C CYS A 128 16.29 -15.17 -13.92
N GLN A 129 15.92 -14.03 -13.33
CA GLN A 129 16.81 -12.86 -13.25
C GLN A 129 18.04 -13.12 -12.38
N THR A 130 17.90 -13.82 -11.26
CA THR A 130 19.01 -14.21 -10.38
C THR A 130 19.99 -15.13 -11.13
N LEU A 131 19.49 -16.10 -11.88
CA LEU A 131 20.32 -17.01 -12.68
C LEU A 131 21.08 -16.27 -13.79
N ALA A 132 20.40 -15.36 -14.51
CA ALA A 132 21.04 -14.53 -15.53
C ALA A 132 22.14 -13.62 -14.94
N LYS A 133 21.91 -13.04 -13.75
CA LYS A 133 22.93 -12.23 -13.06
C LYS A 133 24.14 -13.06 -12.63
N LEU A 134 23.93 -14.30 -12.21
CA LEU A 134 25.01 -15.22 -11.85
C LEU A 134 25.90 -15.55 -13.06
N GLN A 135 25.29 -15.78 -14.23
CA GLN A 135 26.03 -15.98 -15.49
C GLN A 135 26.87 -14.76 -15.88
N ASN A 136 26.37 -13.56 -15.61
CA ASN A 136 27.05 -12.30 -15.90
C ASN A 136 28.06 -11.87 -14.82
N LYS A 137 28.47 -12.78 -13.91
CA LYS A 137 29.39 -12.52 -12.79
C LYS A 137 28.95 -11.38 -11.84
N GLY A 138 27.67 -10.98 -11.88
CA GLY A 138 27.10 -9.99 -10.97
C GLY A 138 26.66 -10.64 -9.67
N SER A 139 26.65 -9.89 -8.56
CA SER A 139 26.13 -10.41 -7.29
C SER A 139 24.60 -10.49 -7.36
N PRO A 140 24.00 -11.71 -7.40
CA PRO A 140 22.56 -11.84 -7.62
C PRO A 140 21.74 -11.27 -6.45
N VAL A 141 22.30 -11.37 -5.23
CA VAL A 141 21.69 -10.83 -4.00
C VAL A 141 21.62 -9.30 -4.03
N GLN A 142 22.69 -8.60 -4.40
CA GLN A 142 22.65 -7.14 -4.49
C GLN A 142 21.61 -6.69 -5.51
N GLY A 143 21.62 -7.30 -6.69
CA GLY A 143 20.64 -6.99 -7.72
C GLY A 143 19.19 -7.30 -7.32
N LEU A 144 18.97 -8.22 -6.39
CA LEU A 144 17.67 -8.50 -5.78
C LEU A 144 17.27 -7.42 -4.77
N LEU A 145 18.22 -6.96 -3.95
CA LEU A 145 18.01 -5.89 -2.98
C LEU A 145 17.74 -4.54 -3.64
N ASP A 146 18.42 -4.25 -4.75
CA ASP A 146 18.19 -3.04 -5.55
C ASP A 146 16.78 -3.08 -6.16
N SER A 147 16.36 -4.25 -6.68
CA SER A 147 15.00 -4.47 -7.20
C SER A 147 13.94 -4.35 -6.09
N ALA A 148 14.22 -4.85 -4.89
CA ALA A 148 13.34 -4.69 -3.74
C ALA A 148 13.18 -3.21 -3.37
N SER A 149 14.29 -2.48 -3.28
CA SER A 149 14.30 -1.07 -2.92
C SER A 149 13.56 -0.22 -3.96
N SER A 150 13.79 -0.47 -5.25
CA SER A 150 13.06 0.16 -6.35
C SER A 150 11.55 -0.11 -6.24
N MET A 151 11.12 -1.36 -6.07
CA MET A 151 9.70 -1.69 -5.94
C MET A 151 9.06 -1.00 -4.74
N PHE A 152 9.70 -1.04 -3.56
CA PHE A 152 9.16 -0.40 -2.37
C PHE A 152 9.04 1.12 -2.56
N SER A 153 10.05 1.74 -3.18
CA SER A 153 10.04 3.16 -3.50
C SER A 153 8.90 3.51 -4.46
N THR A 154 8.74 2.77 -5.56
CA THR A 154 7.63 2.97 -6.52
C THR A 154 6.26 2.80 -5.85
N LYS A 155 6.06 1.75 -5.06
CA LYS A 155 4.80 1.52 -4.35
C LYS A 155 4.47 2.63 -3.36
N LEU A 156 5.46 3.09 -2.59
CA LEU A 156 5.29 4.23 -1.69
C LEU A 156 4.98 5.51 -2.46
N ALA A 157 5.70 5.79 -3.55
CA ALA A 157 5.47 6.99 -4.35
C ALA A 157 4.05 7.03 -4.94
N ILE A 158 3.55 5.93 -5.51
CA ILE A 158 2.19 5.83 -6.04
C ILE A 158 1.16 6.07 -4.93
N LEU A 159 1.29 5.35 -3.80
CA LEU A 159 0.32 5.46 -2.71
C LEU A 159 0.30 6.85 -2.08
N THR A 160 1.46 7.47 -1.86
CA THR A 160 1.56 8.83 -1.34
C THR A 160 0.92 9.82 -2.31
N ARG A 161 1.14 9.68 -3.62
CA ARG A 161 0.46 10.53 -4.62
C ARG A 161 -1.05 10.36 -4.59
N MET A 162 -1.55 9.13 -4.58
CA MET A 162 -3.00 8.86 -4.45
C MET A 162 -3.58 9.48 -3.18
N GLN A 163 -2.88 9.38 -2.04
CA GLN A 163 -3.29 10.01 -0.79
C GLN A 163 -3.40 11.54 -0.93
N HIS A 164 -2.43 12.17 -1.59
CA HIS A 164 -2.46 13.61 -1.85
C HIS A 164 -3.61 14.02 -2.78
N CYS A 165 -3.89 13.25 -3.83
CA CYS A 165 -5.03 13.49 -4.73
C CYS A 165 -6.36 13.45 -3.95
N LEU A 166 -6.57 12.41 -3.13
CA LEU A 166 -7.80 12.32 -2.33
C LEU A 166 -7.90 13.45 -1.29
N ALA A 167 -6.79 13.84 -0.67
CA ALA A 167 -6.76 14.96 0.27
C ALA A 167 -7.09 16.30 -0.41
N SER A 168 -6.55 16.55 -1.62
CA SER A 168 -6.86 17.74 -2.43
C SER A 168 -8.34 17.75 -2.80
N PHE A 169 -8.85 16.63 -3.31
CA PHE A 169 -10.26 16.47 -3.66
C PHE A 169 -11.18 16.78 -2.49
N LEU A 170 -10.92 16.23 -1.30
CA LEU A 170 -11.72 16.55 -0.11
C LEU A 170 -11.69 18.05 0.21
N ALA A 171 -10.50 18.65 0.20
CA ALA A 171 -10.34 20.08 0.48
C ALA A 171 -11.11 20.94 -0.53
N GLU A 172 -11.08 20.58 -1.81
CA GLU A 172 -11.83 21.25 -2.87
C GLU A 172 -13.34 21.12 -2.69
N VAL A 173 -13.85 19.91 -2.42
CA VAL A 173 -15.28 19.69 -2.17
C VAL A 173 -15.77 20.50 -0.97
N TYR A 174 -15.02 20.50 0.12
CA TYR A 174 -15.36 21.30 1.31
C TYR A 174 -15.34 22.81 1.01
N ASN A 175 -14.30 23.32 0.36
CA ASN A 175 -14.18 24.73 -0.02
C ASN A 175 -15.34 25.16 -0.95
N GLU A 176 -15.68 24.33 -1.93
CA GLU A 176 -16.68 24.64 -2.93
C GLU A 176 -18.12 24.58 -2.38
N THR A 177 -18.35 23.71 -1.40
CA THR A 177 -19.59 23.64 -0.62
C THR A 177 -19.70 24.83 0.35
N ASP A 178 -18.60 25.21 1.01
CA ASP A 178 -18.54 26.32 1.95
C ASP A 178 -18.83 27.68 1.27
N LYS A 179 -18.17 27.96 0.13
CA LYS A 179 -18.42 29.15 -0.70
C LYS A 179 -19.89 29.31 -1.08
N ARG A 180 -20.57 28.20 -1.37
CA ARG A 180 -21.99 28.20 -1.76
C ARG A 180 -22.95 28.11 -0.59
N ARG A 181 -22.48 27.89 0.65
CA ARG A 181 -23.33 27.68 1.83
C ARG A 181 -24.41 28.75 1.97
N SER A 182 -24.04 30.03 1.85
CA SER A 182 -24.98 31.16 2.01
C SER A 182 -26.10 31.15 0.97
N VAL A 183 -25.80 30.79 -0.29
CA VAL A 183 -26.78 30.72 -1.39
C VAL A 183 -27.60 29.44 -1.30
N LEU A 184 -26.97 28.34 -0.89
CA LEU A 184 -27.56 27.02 -0.74
C LEU A 184 -28.57 26.96 0.41
N ILE A 185 -28.36 27.77 1.47
CA ILE A 185 -29.36 28.00 2.53
C ILE A 185 -30.66 28.57 1.97
N ARG A 186 -30.60 29.39 0.90
CA ARG A 186 -31.78 29.90 0.19
C ARG A 186 -32.44 28.85 -0.71
N ARG A 187 -31.80 27.70 -0.93
CA ARG A 187 -32.30 26.57 -1.74
C ARG A 187 -32.76 26.97 -3.14
N SER A 188 -32.08 27.91 -3.78
CA SER A 188 -32.39 28.20 -5.18
C SER A 188 -31.91 27.05 -6.05
N GLU A 189 -32.74 26.60 -7.00
CA GLU A 189 -32.36 25.55 -7.96
C GLU A 189 -31.07 25.92 -8.71
N GLN A 190 -30.89 27.20 -9.00
CA GLN A 190 -29.67 27.73 -9.63
C GLN A 190 -28.41 27.53 -8.77
N SER A 191 -28.52 27.63 -7.44
CA SER A 191 -27.39 27.40 -6.54
C SER A 191 -27.01 25.94 -6.46
N LEU A 192 -28.00 25.04 -6.38
CA LEU A 192 -27.80 23.59 -6.42
C LEU A 192 -27.17 23.16 -7.75
N HIS A 193 -27.72 23.65 -8.87
CA HIS A 193 -27.17 23.39 -10.18
C HIS A 193 -25.70 23.84 -10.29
N SER A 194 -25.39 25.06 -9.82
CA SER A 194 -24.01 25.56 -9.85
C SER A 194 -23.06 24.75 -8.95
N LEU A 195 -23.54 24.19 -7.83
CA LEU A 195 -22.78 23.31 -6.96
C LEU A 195 -22.48 21.99 -7.68
N PHE A 196 -23.47 21.36 -8.31
CA PHE A 196 -23.24 20.10 -9.03
C PHE A 196 -22.31 20.25 -10.22
N VAL A 197 -22.41 21.36 -10.97
CA VAL A 197 -21.47 21.65 -12.05
C VAL A 197 -20.04 21.75 -11.51
N ALA A 198 -19.83 22.45 -10.39
CA ALA A 198 -18.51 22.59 -9.80
C ALA A 198 -17.99 21.25 -9.22
N LEU A 199 -18.83 20.48 -8.54
CA LEU A 199 -18.47 19.16 -8.02
C LEU A 199 -18.12 18.20 -9.16
N ASN A 200 -18.87 18.19 -10.26
CA ASN A 200 -18.57 17.35 -11.43
C ASN A 200 -17.19 17.69 -12.03
N ASN A 201 -16.81 18.96 -12.06
CA ASN A 201 -15.47 19.37 -12.50
C ASN A 201 -14.39 18.86 -11.55
N ILE A 202 -14.62 18.96 -10.23
CA ILE A 202 -13.71 18.43 -9.21
C ILE A 202 -13.55 16.90 -9.32
N PHE A 203 -14.65 16.16 -9.53
CA PHE A 203 -14.61 14.71 -9.76
C PHE A 203 -13.84 14.34 -11.02
N SER A 204 -14.07 15.07 -12.11
CA SER A 204 -13.35 14.84 -13.36
C SER A 204 -11.85 15.10 -13.21
N ASN A 205 -11.46 16.14 -12.46
CA ASN A 205 -10.06 16.40 -12.15
C ASN A 205 -9.45 15.28 -11.29
N LEU A 206 -10.17 14.82 -10.26
CA LEU A 206 -9.73 13.70 -9.42
C LEU A 206 -9.45 12.44 -10.26
N GLU A 207 -10.31 12.10 -11.22
CA GLU A 207 -10.11 10.92 -12.07
C GLU A 207 -8.79 11.01 -12.87
N VAL A 208 -8.52 12.19 -13.44
CA VAL A 208 -7.27 12.45 -14.18
C VAL A 208 -6.07 12.36 -13.24
N GLU A 209 -6.14 12.99 -12.06
CA GLU A 209 -5.06 12.95 -11.08
C GLU A 209 -4.78 11.53 -10.56
N LEU A 210 -5.81 10.75 -10.28
CA LEU A 210 -5.67 9.35 -9.84
C LEU A 210 -5.06 8.46 -10.93
N ARG A 211 -5.43 8.67 -12.19
CA ARG A 211 -4.81 7.97 -13.32
C ARG A 211 -3.31 8.28 -13.39
N ASN A 212 -2.96 9.56 -13.34
CA ASN A 212 -1.57 10.02 -13.38
C ASN A 212 -0.75 9.53 -12.18
N ALA A 213 -1.38 9.40 -11.01
CA ALA A 213 -0.72 8.87 -9.81
C ALA A 213 -0.31 7.39 -9.97
N GLY A 214 -0.99 6.62 -10.83
CA GLY A 214 -0.70 5.21 -11.07
C GLY A 214 0.44 4.93 -12.08
N GLU A 215 0.81 5.90 -12.91
CA GLU A 215 1.75 5.74 -14.03
C GLU A 215 3.23 5.99 -13.64
N VAL A 216 3.68 5.43 -12.52
CA VAL A 216 5.09 5.54 -12.04
C VAL A 216 5.98 4.43 -12.57
#